data_AF-A0A0G0QAV1-F1
#
_entry.id   AF-A0A0G0QAV1-F1
#
_cell.length_a   1.000
_cell.length_b   1.000
_cell.length_c   1.000
_cell.angle_alpha   90.00
_cell.angle_beta   90.00
_cell.angle_gamma   90.00
#
_symmetry.space_group_name_H-M   'P 1'
#
loop_
_entity.id
_entity.type
_entity.pdbx_description
1 polymer ?
#
loop_
_entity_poly.entity_id
_entity_poly.type
_entity_poly.pdbx_seq_one_letter_code
_entity_poly.pdbx_strand_id
1 'polypeptide(L)'
;MAKIISLITKHKLLIVILVIAGFFRLWKISEVPVSLFSDELDVGYQAYSITKTGKDYVGNPWPLYFQSYADFRAPVYIYSAVPTIALFGITQLGVRLPAIIFGVLGVLAIYLLSNELVSKKFGFWNLSFFF
;
A
#
# COMPACT_ATOMS: atom_id res chain seq x y z
N MET A 1 -17.87 21.31 9.30
CA MET A 1 -16.66 22.00 8.79
C MET A 1 -15.65 22.34 9.88
N ALA A 2 -16.01 23.04 10.97
CA ALA A 2 -15.07 23.46 12.02
C ALA A 2 -14.22 22.32 12.65
N LYS A 3 -14.81 21.15 12.89
CA LYS A 3 -14.13 19.97 13.46
C LYS A 3 -13.05 19.36 12.55
N ILE A 4 -13.23 19.47 11.23
CA ILE A 4 -12.25 19.00 10.24
C ILE A 4 -11.05 19.95 10.22
N ILE A 5 -11.32 21.25 10.21
CA ILE A 5 -10.28 22.30 10.21
C ILE A 5 -9.42 22.18 11.48
N SER A 6 -10.03 21.94 12.65
CA SER A 6 -9.27 21.74 13.90
C SER A 6 -8.42 20.47 13.91
N LEU A 7 -8.86 19.41 13.23
CA LEU A 7 -8.09 18.17 13.12
C LEU A 7 -6.88 18.35 12.19
N ILE A 8 -7.09 19.07 11.08
CA ILE A 8 -6.05 19.40 10.10
C ILE A 8 -4.97 20.28 10.73
N THR A 9 -5.33 21.30 11.51
CA THR A 9 -4.34 22.15 12.19
C THR A 9 -3.54 21.37 13.23
N LYS A 10 -4.17 20.45 13.98
CA LYS A 10 -3.49 19.60 14.97
C LYS A 10 -2.48 18.64 14.35
N HIS A 11 -2.79 18.07 13.18
CA HIS A 11 -1.96 17.06 12.51
C HIS A 11 -1.33 17.56 11.21
N LYS A 12 -1.12 18.89 11.08
CA LYS A 12 -0.61 19.52 9.85
C LYS A 12 0.69 18.89 9.35
N LEU A 13 1.62 18.62 10.27
CA LEU A 13 2.90 17.99 9.93
C LEU A 13 2.72 16.57 9.37
N LEU A 14 1.85 15.77 9.96
CA LEU A 14 1.55 14.41 9.48
C LEU A 14 0.93 14.45 8.08
N ILE A 15 -0.01 15.36 7.85
CA ILE A 15 -0.64 15.53 6.53
C ILE A 15 0.42 15.87 5.49
N VAL A 16 1.33 16.79 5.80
CA VAL A 16 2.46 17.14 4.90
C VAL A 16 3.33 15.92 4.62
N ILE A 17 3.69 15.12 5.64
CA ILE A 17 4.48 13.90 5.47
C ILE A 17 3.75 12.88 4.58
N LEU A 18 2.45 12.66 4.78
CA LEU A 18 1.67 11.72 3.97
C LEU A 18 1.54 12.19 2.50
N VAL A 19 1.33 13.50 2.29
CA VAL A 19 1.30 14.08 0.95
C VAL A 19 2.64 13.92 0.25
N ILE A 20 3.76 14.23 0.92
CA ILE A 20 5.10 14.04 0.39
C ILE A 20 5.37 12.56 0.09
N ALA A 21 5.03 11.67 1.03
CA ALA A 21 5.21 10.22 0.89
C ALA A 21 4.39 9.63 -0.27
N GLY A 22 3.16 10.12 -0.49
CA GLY A 22 2.32 9.76 -1.61
C GLY A 22 2.84 10.33 -2.93
N PHE A 23 3.25 11.61 -2.94
CA PHE A 23 3.80 12.28 -4.11
C PHE A 23 5.03 11.55 -4.65
N PHE A 24 6.04 11.28 -3.81
CA PHE A 24 7.26 10.60 -4.25
C PHE A 24 7.02 9.16 -4.72
N ARG A 25 5.98 8.49 -4.23
CA ARG A 25 5.62 7.13 -4.68
C ARG A 25 4.89 7.14 -6.01
N LEU A 26 4.07 8.15 -6.28
CA LEU A 26 3.36 8.29 -7.55
C LEU A 26 4.22 8.96 -8.63
N TRP A 27 5.24 9.72 -8.22
CA TRP A 27 6.10 10.45 -9.15
C TRP A 27 6.81 9.49 -10.09
N LYS A 28 6.54 9.63 -11.39
CA LYS A 28 7.10 8.82 -12.48
C LYS A 28 6.84 7.31 -12.38
N ILE A 29 5.79 6.87 -11.68
CA ILE A 29 5.46 5.44 -11.53
C ILE A 29 5.28 4.70 -12.87
N SER A 30 4.78 5.39 -13.90
CA SER A 30 4.57 4.83 -15.24
C SER A 30 5.78 4.98 -16.17
N GLU A 31 6.73 5.85 -15.82
CA GLU A 31 7.92 6.14 -16.63
C GLU A 31 9.14 5.35 -16.15
N VAL A 32 9.24 5.07 -14.85
CA VAL A 32 10.41 4.46 -14.23
C VAL A 32 10.01 3.39 -13.20
N PRO A 33 10.45 2.12 -13.36
CA PRO A 33 11.00 1.54 -14.57
C PRO A 33 9.93 1.41 -15.67
N VAL A 34 10.37 1.55 -16.93
CA VAL A 34 9.50 1.63 -18.13
C VAL A 34 8.64 0.37 -18.29
N SER A 35 9.17 -0.79 -17.93
CA SER A 35 8.48 -2.07 -18.01
C SER A 35 8.18 -2.65 -16.63
N LEU A 36 7.18 -3.52 -16.59
CA LEU A 36 6.93 -4.39 -15.45
C LEU A 36 8.03 -5.45 -15.38
N PHE A 37 8.51 -5.74 -14.17
CA PHE A 37 9.43 -6.84 -13.95
C PHE A 37 8.67 -8.19 -13.90
N SER A 38 9.39 -9.31 -13.99
CA SER A 38 8.78 -10.65 -14.07
C SER A 38 7.89 -10.96 -12.85
N ASP A 39 8.30 -10.53 -11.66
CA ASP A 39 7.52 -10.70 -10.44
C ASP A 39 6.26 -9.83 -10.39
N GLU A 40 6.31 -8.61 -10.94
CA GLU A 40 5.17 -7.70 -11.09
C GLU A 40 4.17 -8.25 -12.12
N LEU A 41 4.67 -8.78 -13.24
CA LEU A 41 3.85 -9.43 -14.26
C LEU A 41 3.11 -10.64 -13.70
N ASP A 42 3.80 -11.50 -12.95
CA ASP A 42 3.21 -12.66 -12.30
C ASP A 42 2.04 -12.28 -11.38
N VAL A 43 2.22 -11.27 -10.52
CA VAL A 43 1.13 -10.73 -9.69
C VAL A 43 -0.01 -10.18 -10.55
N GLY A 44 0.32 -9.42 -11.58
CA GLY A 44 -0.66 -8.83 -12.51
C GLY A 44 -1.51 -9.89 -13.21
N TYR A 45 -0.89 -10.96 -13.70
CA TYR A 45 -1.59 -12.07 -14.35
C TYR A 45 -2.44 -12.87 -13.37
N GLN A 46 -1.94 -13.16 -12.17
CA GLN A 46 -2.74 -13.85 -11.15
C GLN A 46 -3.97 -13.04 -10.76
N ALA A 47 -3.78 -11.75 -10.46
CA ALA A 47 -4.88 -10.84 -10.13
C ALA A 47 -5.87 -10.69 -11.30
N TYR A 48 -5.38 -10.63 -12.54
CA TYR A 48 -6.21 -10.59 -13.74
C TYR A 48 -7.05 -11.87 -13.91
N SER A 49 -6.44 -13.04 -13.72
CA SER A 49 -7.13 -14.34 -13.77
C SER A 49 -8.24 -14.41 -12.72
N ILE A 50 -7.95 -14.01 -11.48
CA ILE A 50 -8.93 -13.95 -10.40
C ILE A 50 -10.07 -12.98 -10.75
N THR A 51 -9.74 -11.81 -11.30
CA THR A 51 -10.75 -10.81 -11.71
C THR A 51 -11.70 -11.36 -12.77
N LYS A 52 -11.21 -12.18 -13.70
CA LYS A 52 -12.02 -12.72 -14.82
C LYS A 52 -12.75 -14.02 -14.50
N THR A 53 -12.13 -14.90 -13.71
CA THR A 53 -12.58 -16.30 -13.56
C THR A 53 -12.83 -16.71 -12.10
N GLY A 54 -12.40 -15.89 -11.13
CA GLY A 54 -12.37 -16.28 -9.71
C GLY A 54 -11.34 -17.38 -9.40
N LYS A 55 -10.43 -17.66 -10.34
CA LYS A 55 -9.40 -18.70 -10.23
C LYS A 55 -8.02 -18.14 -10.53
N ASP A 56 -6.97 -18.73 -9.97
CA ASP A 56 -5.60 -18.46 -10.41
C ASP A 56 -5.40 -18.91 -11.86
N TYR A 57 -4.26 -18.56 -12.46
CA TYR A 57 -3.99 -18.96 -13.85
C TYR A 57 -3.75 -20.48 -13.99
N VAL A 58 -3.66 -21.25 -12.89
CA VAL A 58 -3.52 -22.72 -12.86
C VAL A 58 -4.89 -23.41 -12.75
N GLY A 59 -5.96 -22.66 -12.45
CA GLY A 59 -7.33 -23.12 -12.37
C GLY A 59 -7.86 -23.37 -10.94
N ASN A 60 -7.07 -23.08 -9.91
CA ASN A 60 -7.50 -23.19 -8.52
C ASN A 60 -8.44 -22.04 -8.14
N PRO A 61 -9.65 -22.32 -7.63
CA PRO A 61 -10.57 -21.28 -7.17
C PRO A 61 -10.09 -20.68 -5.85
N TRP A 62 -10.04 -19.35 -5.78
CA TRP A 62 -9.72 -18.59 -4.56
C TRP A 62 -8.57 -19.17 -3.72
N PRO A 63 -7.36 -19.34 -4.30
CA PRO A 63 -6.28 -20.00 -3.59
C PRO A 63 -5.81 -19.16 -2.39
N LEU A 64 -5.45 -19.87 -1.32
CA LEU A 64 -4.75 -19.29 -0.16
C LEU A 64 -3.25 -19.19 -0.38
N TYR A 65 -2.71 -19.92 -1.36
CA TYR A 65 -1.33 -19.83 -1.82
C TYR A 65 -1.33 -19.89 -3.33
N PHE A 66 -0.80 -18.85 -3.96
CA PHE A 66 -0.73 -18.78 -5.41
C PHE A 66 0.50 -19.52 -5.90
N GLN A 67 0.31 -20.41 -6.87
CA GLN A 67 1.41 -21.05 -7.56
C GLN A 67 1.92 -20.10 -8.65
N SER A 68 3.04 -19.45 -8.39
CA SER A 68 3.77 -18.64 -9.36
C SER A 68 4.66 -19.51 -10.25
N TYR A 69 5.23 -18.94 -11.31
CA TYR A 69 6.07 -19.68 -12.26
C TYR A 69 7.22 -20.49 -11.63
N ALA A 70 7.86 -19.95 -10.60
CA ALA A 70 9.05 -20.55 -9.97
C ALA A 70 8.92 -20.73 -8.45
N ASP A 71 7.81 -20.31 -7.84
CA ASP A 71 7.66 -20.29 -6.38
C ASP A 71 6.17 -20.26 -5.97
N PHE A 72 5.88 -20.34 -4.68
CA PHE A 72 4.58 -20.09 -4.09
C PHE A 72 4.53 -18.71 -3.42
N ARG A 73 3.46 -17.95 -3.68
CA ARG A 73 3.31 -16.59 -3.17
C ARG A 73 2.14 -16.45 -2.21
N ALA A 74 2.35 -15.57 -1.24
CA ALA A 74 1.34 -15.20 -0.27
C ALA A 74 0.15 -14.49 -0.95
N PRO A 75 -1.08 -14.73 -0.49
CA PRO A 75 -2.28 -14.32 -1.21
C PRO A 75 -2.60 -12.84 -1.03
N VAL A 76 -2.17 -12.24 0.08
CA VAL A 76 -2.58 -10.88 0.51
C VAL A 76 -2.27 -9.84 -0.56
N TYR A 77 -1.05 -9.85 -1.08
CA TYR A 77 -0.65 -8.86 -2.09
C TYR A 77 -1.40 -9.06 -3.41
N ILE A 78 -1.56 -10.31 -3.86
CA ILE A 78 -2.26 -10.62 -5.11
C ILE A 78 -3.74 -10.23 -5.02
N TYR A 79 -4.43 -10.55 -3.93
CA TYR A 79 -5.81 -10.13 -3.73
C TYR A 79 -5.96 -8.62 -3.61
N SER A 80 -4.98 -7.92 -3.02
CA SER A 80 -5.00 -6.46 -2.99
C SER A 80 -4.82 -5.82 -4.37
N ALA A 81 -4.19 -6.53 -5.31
CA ALA A 81 -4.04 -6.11 -6.70
C ALA A 81 -5.27 -6.39 -7.56
N VAL A 82 -6.17 -7.31 -7.17
CA VAL A 82 -7.41 -7.59 -7.91
C VAL A 82 -8.22 -6.32 -8.24
N PRO A 83 -8.58 -5.44 -7.27
CA PRO A 83 -9.35 -4.23 -7.60
C PRO A 83 -8.57 -3.24 -8.47
N THR A 84 -7.26 -3.14 -8.32
CA THR A 84 -6.44 -2.18 -9.08
C THR A 84 -6.23 -2.65 -10.51
N ILE A 85 -6.04 -3.95 -10.71
CA ILE A 85 -5.98 -4.59 -12.03
C ILE A 85 -7.34 -4.59 -12.71
N ALA A 86 -8.45 -4.74 -11.98
CA ALA A 86 -9.79 -4.63 -12.54
C ALA A 86 -10.06 -3.25 -13.15
N LEU A 87 -9.52 -2.18 -12.56
CA LEU A 87 -9.71 -0.80 -13.02
C LEU A 87 -8.70 -0.37 -14.09
N PHE A 88 -7.42 -0.74 -13.94
CA PHE A 88 -6.33 -0.21 -14.78
C PHE A 88 -5.67 -1.26 -15.68
N GLY A 89 -6.12 -2.52 -15.62
CA GLY A 89 -5.50 -3.64 -16.32
C GLY A 89 -4.09 -3.96 -15.81
N ILE A 90 -3.38 -4.82 -16.55
CA ILE A 90 -1.99 -5.19 -16.27
C ILE A 90 -1.05 -4.08 -16.76
N THR A 91 -1.13 -2.91 -16.13
CA THR A 91 -0.32 -1.72 -16.41
C THR A 91 0.61 -1.42 -15.23
N GLN A 92 1.62 -0.55 -15.43
CA GLN A 92 2.51 -0.13 -14.33
C GLN A 92 1.71 0.43 -13.15
N LEU A 93 0.67 1.22 -13.46
CA LEU A 93 -0.20 1.78 -12.43
C LEU A 93 -1.03 0.68 -11.76
N GLY A 94 -1.69 -0.19 -12.52
CA GLY A 94 -2.53 -1.25 -11.96
C GLY A 94 -1.79 -2.18 -11.00
N VAL A 95 -0.57 -2.60 -11.34
CA VAL A 95 0.22 -3.53 -10.51
C VAL A 95 0.86 -2.84 -9.30
N ARG A 96 1.28 -1.57 -9.44
CA ARG A 96 2.04 -0.86 -8.39
C ARG A 96 1.14 -0.12 -7.39
N LEU A 97 -0.11 0.19 -7.75
CA LEU A 97 -1.03 0.95 -6.89
C LEU A 97 -1.23 0.31 -5.50
N PRO A 98 -1.38 -1.02 -5.34
CA PRO A 98 -1.48 -1.64 -4.02
C PRO A 98 -0.26 -1.35 -3.15
N ALA A 99 0.96 -1.49 -3.70
CA ALA A 99 2.20 -1.19 -2.98
C ALA A 99 2.29 0.29 -2.58
N ILE A 100 1.82 1.21 -3.44
CA ILE A 100 1.76 2.65 -3.12
C ILE A 100 0.84 2.89 -1.91
N ILE A 101 -0.37 2.31 -1.94
CA ILE A 101 -1.36 2.44 -0.87
C ILE A 101 -0.80 1.90 0.44
N PHE A 102 -0.28 0.67 0.45
CA PHE A 102 0.32 0.09 1.65
C PHE A 102 1.56 0.85 2.12
N GLY A 103 2.33 1.44 1.22
CA GLY A 103 3.45 2.30 1.56
C GLY A 103 3.02 3.56 2.32
N VAL A 104 1.93 4.21 1.90
CA VAL A 104 1.36 5.39 2.60
C VAL A 104 0.73 4.98 3.93
N LEU A 105 -0.03 3.88 3.95
CA LEU A 105 -0.60 3.32 5.19
C LEU A 105 0.48 2.92 6.19
N GLY A 106 1.63 2.42 5.72
CA GLY A 106 2.78 2.11 6.56
C GLY A 106 3.35 3.33 7.29
N VAL A 107 3.43 4.48 6.60
CA VAL A 107 3.84 5.76 7.22
C VAL A 107 2.86 6.16 8.33
N LEU A 108 1.56 6.03 8.08
CA LEU A 108 0.53 6.29 9.08
C LEU A 108 0.63 5.33 10.27
N ALA A 109 0.84 4.03 10.01
CA ALA A 109 0.97 3.02 11.05
C ALA A 109 2.19 3.27 11.94
N ILE A 110 3.33 3.66 11.36
CA ILE A 110 4.54 4.03 12.12
C ILE A 110 4.28 5.27 12.98
N TYR A 111 3.56 6.26 12.47
CA TYR A 111 3.18 7.44 13.26
C TYR A 111 2.33 7.06 14.47
N LEU A 112 1.29 6.25 14.26
CA LEU A 112 0.39 5.79 15.34
C LEU A 112 1.17 4.96 16.38
N LEU A 113 2.03 4.04 15.92
CA LEU A 113 2.85 3.22 16.80
C LEU A 113 3.84 4.06 17.60
N SER A 114 4.51 5.03 16.95
CA SER A 114 5.44 5.94 17.62
C SER A 114 4.74 6.77 18.69
N ASN A 115 3.53 7.26 18.40
CA ASN A 115 2.73 8.03 19.37
C ASN A 115 2.36 7.18 20.59
N GLU A 116 1.96 5.93 20.39
CA GLU A 116 1.62 5.00 21.47
C GLU A 116 2.84 4.62 22.33
N LEU A 117 3.98 4.32 21.68
CA LEU A 117 5.22 3.96 22.37
C LEU A 117 5.79 5.14 23.17
N VAL A 118 5.79 6.34 22.60
CA VAL A 118 6.25 7.55 23.29
C VAL A 118 5.30 7.90 24.42
N SER A 119 3.97 7.83 24.23
CA SER A 119 3.00 8.09 25.31
C SER A 119 3.18 7.14 26.50
N LYS A 120 3.53 5.87 26.27
CA LYS A 120 3.78 4.90 27.34
C LYS A 120 5.14 5.07 28.03
N LYS A 121 6.18 5.45 27.29
CA LYS A 121 7.53 5.65 27.83
C LYS A 121 7.71 7.01 28.53
N PHE A 122 7.06 8.06 28.02
CA PHE A 122 7.05 9.40 28.60
C PHE A 122 5.93 9.61 29.64
N GLY A 123 5.03 8.64 29.84
CA GLY A 123 4.11 8.63 30.98
C GLY A 123 4.81 8.63 32.35
N PHE A 124 6.12 8.33 32.38
CA PHE A 124 6.95 8.38 33.59
C PHE A 124 7.95 9.55 33.62
N TRP A 125 8.22 10.22 32.48
CA TRP A 125 9.16 11.34 32.41
C TRP A 125 8.69 12.37 31.37
N ASN A 126 8.20 13.50 31.86
CA ASN A 126 8.28 14.84 31.29
C ASN A 126 7.22 15.38 30.32
N LEU A 127 6.49 16.32 30.94
CA LEU A 127 5.81 17.54 30.50
C LEU A 127 6.59 18.51 29.59
N SER A 128 7.76 18.19 29.01
CA SER A 128 8.64 19.24 28.45
C SER A 128 9.46 18.80 27.23
N PHE A 129 8.83 18.30 26.17
CA PHE A 129 9.56 18.04 24.92
C PHE A 129 8.79 18.39 23.63
N PHE A 130 8.11 19.54 23.65
CA PHE A 130 7.69 20.23 22.43
C PHE A 130 7.83 21.75 22.62
N PHE A 131 9.08 22.20 22.66
CA PHE A 131 9.53 23.42 22.00
C PHE A 131 10.62 23.03 21.01
#